data_AF-A0A7V4GVX9-F1
#
_entry.id   AF-A0A7V4GVX9-F1
#
_cell.length_a   1.000
_cell.length_b   1.000
_cell.length_c   1.000
_cell.angle_alpha   90.00
_cell.angle_beta   90.00
_cell.angle_gamma   90.00
#
_symmetry.space_group_name_H-M   'P 1'
#
loop_
_entity.id
_entity.type
_entity.pdbx_description
1 polymer ?
#
loop_
_entity_poly.entity_id
_entity_poly.type
_entity_poly.pdbx_seq_one_letter_code
_entity_poly.pdbx_strand_id
1 'polypeptide(L)'
;GFDKKDISLSVEDQVLVIKGQHKEEKTEDSVYHRREFSAGEFSRFFELSDDIDTEKIKATHENGVLRIRLPKKPEAVKKAPREIHIN
;
A
#
# COMPACT_ATOMS: atom_id res chain seq x y z
N GLY A 1 -1.90 3.31 17.02
CA GLY A 1 -1.50 2.85 15.67
C GLY A 1 -2.70 3.00 14.76
N PHE A 2 -2.58 2.65 13.48
CA PHE A 2 -3.72 2.72 12.55
C PHE A 2 -4.45 1.39 12.53
N ASP A 3 -5.77 1.42 12.72
CA ASP A 3 -6.60 0.25 12.47
C ASP A 3 -6.79 0.06 10.95
N LYS A 4 -7.21 -1.13 10.53
CA LYS A 4 -7.50 -1.40 9.11
C LYS A 4 -8.51 -0.40 8.51
N LYS A 5 -9.47 0.05 9.32
CA LYS A 5 -10.49 1.04 8.92
C LYS A 5 -9.92 2.45 8.73
N ASP A 6 -8.76 2.74 9.32
CA ASP A 6 -8.11 4.04 9.28
C ASP A 6 -7.21 4.20 8.04
N ILE A 7 -7.06 3.13 7.23
CA ILE A 7 -6.18 3.08 6.06
C ILE A 7 -7.01 2.88 4.79
N SER A 8 -6.74 3.69 3.77
CA SER A 8 -7.28 3.52 2.42
C SER A 8 -6.17 3.26 1.40
N LEU A 9 -6.52 2.44 0.40
CA LEU A 9 -5.67 2.06 -0.71
C LEU A 9 -6.44 2.28 -2.01
N SER A 10 -5.85 3.01 -2.94
CA SER A 10 -6.37 3.17 -4.31
C SER A 10 -5.25 3.06 -5.33
N VAL A 11 -5.61 2.74 -6.57
CA VAL A 11 -4.73 2.88 -7.72
C VAL A 11 -5.40 3.87 -8.66
N GLU A 12 -4.71 4.97 -8.96
CA GLU A 12 -5.16 6.04 -9.85
C GLU A 12 -4.02 6.30 -10.84
N ASP A 13 -4.27 6.22 -12.14
CA ASP A 13 -3.29 6.49 -13.20
C ASP A 13 -1.92 5.81 -12.98
N GLN A 14 -1.93 4.50 -12.71
CA GLN A 14 -0.72 3.69 -12.41
C GLN A 14 0.02 4.09 -11.13
N VAL A 15 -0.59 4.89 -10.25
CA VAL A 15 -0.03 5.25 -8.94
C VAL A 15 -0.79 4.54 -7.84
N LEU A 16 -0.10 3.72 -7.05
CA LEU A 16 -0.62 3.19 -5.79
C LEU A 16 -0.57 4.28 -4.73
N VAL A 17 -1.75 4.65 -4.23
CA VAL A 17 -1.93 5.65 -3.20
C VAL A 17 -2.28 4.95 -1.88
N ILE A 18 -1.49 5.24 -0.84
CA ILE A 18 -1.72 4.75 0.52
C ILE A 18 -1.97 5.96 1.41
N LYS A 19 -3.16 6.03 2.00
CA LYS A 19 -3.51 7.07 2.98
C LYS A 19 -3.87 6.42 4.29
N GLY A 20 -3.47 7.04 5.40
CA GLY A 20 -3.97 6.67 6.72
C GLY A 20 -4.25 7.90 7.54
N GLN A 21 -5.36 7.89 8.27
CA GLN A 21 -5.74 8.97 9.17
C GLN A 21 -6.22 8.40 10.49
N HIS A 22 -5.53 8.75 11.57
CA HIS A 22 -5.95 8.40 12.91
C HIS A 22 -6.26 9.69 13.65
N LYS A 23 -7.51 9.86 14.07
CA LYS A 23 -7.90 11.00 14.90
C LYS A 23 -7.60 10.69 16.35
N GLU A 24 -7.06 11.69 17.01
CA GLU A 24 -6.85 11.67 18.44
C GLU A 24 -8.19 11.88 19.18
N GLU A 25 -8.53 10.97 20.09
CA GLU A 25 -9.55 11.25 21.09
C GLU A 25 -8.95 12.17 22.15
N LYS A 26 -9.47 13.39 22.25
CA LYS A 26 -9.15 14.31 23.35
C LYS A 26 -10.06 13.99 24.52
N THR A 27 -9.48 13.63 25.65
CA THR A 27 -10.20 13.50 26.92
C THR A 27 -10.11 14.82 27.65
N GLU A 28 -11.26 15.51 27.82
CA GLU A 28 -11.33 16.90 28.31
C GLU A 28 -10.80 17.08 29.74
N ASP A 29 -10.76 16.00 30.54
CA ASP A 29 -10.38 16.03 31.96
C ASP A 29 -9.03 15.35 32.28
N SER A 30 -8.12 15.23 31.31
CA SER A 30 -6.82 14.56 31.53
C SER A 30 -5.62 15.35 31.01
N VAL A 31 -4.51 15.29 31.75
CA VAL A 31 -3.23 15.93 31.38
C VAL A 31 -2.19 14.85 31.11
N TYR A 32 -1.58 14.90 29.93
CA TYR A 32 -0.46 14.03 29.58
C TYR A 32 0.83 14.51 30.28
N HIS A 33 1.48 13.63 31.06
CA HIS A 33 2.83 13.90 31.59
C HIS A 33 3.92 13.75 30.52
N ARG A 34 3.75 12.81 29.58
CA ARG A 34 4.63 12.61 28.44
C ARG A 34 3.89 11.90 27.31
N ARG A 35 4.17 12.31 26.08
CA ARG A 35 3.61 11.72 24.86
C ARG A 35 4.68 11.61 23.79
N GLU A 36 4.93 10.39 23.32
CA GLU A 36 5.97 10.11 22.32
C GLU A 36 5.39 9.80 20.94
N PHE A 37 4.14 9.34 20.88
CA PHE A 37 3.43 9.03 19.65
C PHE A 37 2.26 9.99 19.46
N SER A 38 2.30 10.73 18.35
CA SER A 38 1.18 11.56 17.89
C SER A 38 0.25 10.73 17.00
N ALA A 39 -1.07 10.94 17.14
CA ALA A 39 -1.97 10.60 16.05
C ALA A 39 -1.78 11.60 14.90
N GLY A 40 -2.02 11.15 13.68
CA GLY A 40 -1.80 11.98 12.52
C GLY A 40 -2.29 11.32 11.24
N GLU A 41 -2.05 12.03 10.15
CA GLU A 41 -2.31 11.56 8.80
C GLU A 41 -1.00 11.27 8.08
N PHE A 42 -1.03 10.28 7.19
CA PHE A 42 0.05 10.03 6.26
C PHE A 42 -0.48 9.77 4.86
N SER A 43 0.35 10.08 3.88
CA SER A 43 0.14 9.71 2.48
C SER A 43 1.46 9.23 1.87
N ARG A 44 1.38 8.17 1.07
CA ARG A 44 2.49 7.61 0.30
C ARG A 44 1.99 7.26 -1.10
N PHE A 45 2.86 7.49 -2.07
CA PHE A 45 2.58 7.31 -3.48
C PHE A 45 3.69 6.44 -4.08
N PHE A 46 3.30 5.42 -4.84
CA PHE A 46 4.23 4.54 -5.54
C PHE A 46 3.79 4.43 -6.99
N GLU A 47 4.65 4.85 -7.91
CA GLU A 47 4.45 4.58 -9.33
C GLU A 47 4.58 3.08 -9.59
N LEU A 48 3.60 2.51 -10.27
CA LEU A 48 3.56 1.12 -10.67
C LEU A 48 4.02 1.02 -12.12
N SER A 49 4.92 0.08 -12.39
CA SER A 49 5.26 -0.28 -13.76
C SER A 49 4.07 -0.94 -14.46
N ASP A 50 4.01 -0.84 -15.79
CA ASP A 50 3.00 -1.50 -16.63
C ASP A 50 3.00 -3.03 -16.52
N ASP A 51 4.07 -3.60 -15.99
CA ASP A 51 4.20 -5.02 -15.70
C ASP A 51 3.33 -5.48 -14.51
N ILE A 52 2.71 -4.59 -13.73
CA ILE A 52 1.88 -4.97 -12.58
C ILE A 52 0.43 -5.22 -13.02
N ASP A 53 -0.14 -6.34 -12.57
CA ASP A 53 -1.56 -6.67 -12.74
C ASP A 53 -2.37 -6.03 -11.59
N THR A 54 -2.87 -4.82 -11.85
CA THR A 54 -3.56 -3.96 -10.87
C THR A 54 -4.86 -4.60 -10.35
N GLU A 55 -5.56 -5.35 -11.20
CA GLU A 55 -6.81 -6.06 -10.85
C GLU A 55 -6.59 -7.17 -9.81
N LYS A 56 -5.35 -7.65 -9.65
CA LYS A 56 -5.00 -8.74 -8.72
C LYS A 56 -4.22 -8.27 -7.49
N ILE A 57 -4.13 -6.97 -7.26
CA ILE A 57 -3.51 -6.42 -6.05
C ILE A 57 -4.27 -6.91 -4.81
N LYS A 58 -3.53 -7.35 -3.80
CA LYS A 58 -4.09 -7.76 -2.50
C LYS A 58 -3.35 -7.09 -1.36
N ALA A 59 -4.07 -6.77 -0.29
CA ALA A 59 -3.49 -6.19 0.92
C ALA A 59 -3.92 -6.97 2.16
N THR A 60 -3.01 -7.15 3.11
CA THR A 60 -3.29 -7.66 4.47
C THR A 60 -2.76 -6.68 5.51
N HIS A 61 -3.47 -6.58 6.63
CA HIS A 61 -3.07 -5.74 7.76
C HIS A 61 -3.13 -6.58 9.03
N GLU A 62 -1.97 -6.88 9.59
CA GLU A 62 -1.81 -7.77 10.73
C GLU A 62 -0.77 -7.18 11.68
N ASN A 63 -1.09 -7.12 12.98
CA ASN A 63 -0.19 -6.62 14.03
C ASN A 63 0.42 -5.24 13.74
N GLY A 64 -0.36 -4.33 13.16
CA GLY A 64 0.07 -2.97 12.81
C GLY A 64 0.94 -2.87 11.55
N VAL A 65 1.08 -3.95 10.78
CA VAL A 65 1.85 -3.98 9.53
C VAL A 65 0.92 -4.17 8.33
N LEU A 66 0.95 -3.20 7.42
CA LEU A 66 0.28 -3.29 6.12
C LEU A 66 1.21 -3.96 5.09
N ARG A 67 0.81 -5.10 4.55
CA ARG A 67 1.51 -5.79 3.46
C ARG A 67 0.68 -5.72 2.19
N ILE A 68 1.26 -5.18 1.12
CA ILE A 68 0.63 -5.06 -0.20
C ILE A 68 1.37 -5.97 -1.18
N ARG A 69 0.64 -6.85 -1.87
CA ARG A 69 1.17 -7.76 -2.88
C ARG A 69 0.79 -7.24 -4.27
N LEU A 70 1.82 -6.96 -5.07
CA LEU A 70 1.72 -6.47 -6.44
C LEU A 70 2.15 -7.58 -7.42
N PRO A 71 1.21 -8.40 -7.93
CA PRO A 71 1.56 -9.45 -8.88
C PRO A 71 1.97 -8.85 -10.23
N LYS A 72 2.97 -9.46 -10.87
CA LYS A 72 3.30 -9.12 -12.26
C LYS A 72 2.33 -9.79 -13.23
N LYS A 73 2.04 -9.13 -14.35
CA LYS A 73 1.31 -9.66 -15.49
C LYS A 73 2.03 -10.90 -16.05
N PRO A 74 1.30 -11.91 -16.54
CA PRO A 74 1.92 -13.12 -17.11
C PRO A 74 2.89 -12.82 -18.26
N GLU A 75 2.64 -11.79 -19.07
CA GLU A 75 3.51 -11.41 -20.19
C GLU A 75 4.84 -10.79 -19.73
N ALA A 76 4.84 -10.12 -18.57
CA ALA A 76 6.02 -9.50 -17.97
C ALA A 76 6.94 -10.51 -17.27
N VAL A 77 6.46 -11.73 -17.03
CA VAL A 77 7.31 -12.82 -16.56
C VAL A 77 8.17 -13.25 -17.75
N LYS A 78 9.49 -12.97 -17.67
CA LYS A 78 10.46 -13.30 -18.72
C LYS A 78 10.25 -14.73 -19.21
N LYS A 79 9.74 -14.85 -20.45
CA LYS A 79 9.69 -16.13 -21.16
C LYS A 79 11.11 -16.53 -21.53
N ALA A 80 11.38 -17.83 -21.56
CA ALA A 80 12.65 -18.34 -22.08
C ALA A 80 12.88 -17.80 -23.51
N PRO A 81 14.14 -17.59 -23.94
CA PRO A 81 14.45 -17.16 -25.30
C PRO A 81 13.77 -18.08 -26.31
N ARG A 82 13.15 -17.50 -27.35
CA ARG A 82 12.57 -18.27 -28.45
C ARG A 82 13.62 -18.48 -29.53
N GLU A 83 13.85 -19.73 -29.93
CA GLU A 83 14.68 -20.05 -31.08
C GLU A 83 13.93 -19.70 -32.38
N ILE A 84 14.55 -18.90 -33.24
CA ILE A 84 13.99 -18.50 -34.53
C ILE A 84 14.77 -19.22 -35.62
N HIS A 85 14.08 -20.06 -36.39
CA HIS A 85 14.67 -20.75 -37.53
C HIS A 85 14.67 -19.82 -38.75
N ILE A 86 15.78 -19.81 -39.49
CA ILE A 86 15.94 -19.07 -40.74
C ILE A 86 15.55 -20.01 -41.90
N ASN A 87 14.72 -19.52 -42.82
CA ASN A 87 14.37 -20.19 -44.08
C ASN A 87 15.17 -19.61 -45.24
#